data_AF-A0A2V9JSN8-F1
#
_entry.id   AF-A0A2V9JSN8-F1
#
_cell.length_a   1.000
_cell.length_b   1.000
_cell.length_c   1.000
_cell.angle_alpha   90.00
_cell.angle_beta   90.00
_cell.angle_gamma   90.00
#
_symmetry.space_group_name_H-M   'P 1'
#
loop_
_entity.id
_entity.type
_entity.pdbx_description
1 polymer ?
#
loop_
_entity_poly.entity_id
_entity_poly.type
_entity_poly.pdbx_seq_one_letter_code
_entity_poly.pdbx_strand_id
1 'polypeptide(L)'
;MHQVLDATDPNLSRYQSHGGKNVMYFGWADAGLNPRMGVEYYEQVAERMGPSTNSFFRLFMVPRMFQCDGGVGVSTFDAMTPLVRWVEKGVVPERIIGSRIVEGKTIRTRPLCPYPQVARYTGTGSIDDAAHFICRQP
;
A
#
# COMPACT_ATOMS: atom_id res chain seq x y z
N MET A 1 -26.96 9.94 -9.62
CA MET A 1 -26.13 8.75 -9.87
C MET A 1 -24.85 8.77 -9.03
N HIS A 2 -24.05 9.84 -9.07
CA HIS A 2 -22.82 9.97 -8.26
C HIS A 2 -22.97 9.61 -6.77
N GLN A 3 -23.95 10.17 -6.05
CA GLN A 3 -24.16 9.87 -4.62
C GLN A 3 -24.41 8.39 -4.27
N VAL A 4 -24.81 7.56 -5.24
CA VAL A 4 -25.11 6.14 -5.02
C VAL A 4 -24.00 5.23 -5.56
N LEU A 5 -23.21 5.71 -6.53
CA LEU A 5 -22.21 4.91 -7.24
C LEU A 5 -20.77 5.25 -6.83
N ASP A 6 -20.52 6.50 -6.43
CA ASP A 6 -19.18 6.98 -6.12
C ASP A 6 -18.82 6.62 -4.68
N ALA A 7 -17.71 5.92 -4.50
CA ALA A 7 -17.15 5.58 -3.20
C ALA A 7 -16.12 6.63 -2.75
N THR A 8 -16.52 7.90 -2.69
CA THR A 8 -15.62 9.06 -2.49
C THR A 8 -15.74 9.73 -1.12
N ASP A 9 -16.60 9.23 -0.21
CA ASP A 9 -16.75 9.82 1.14
C ASP A 9 -15.43 9.68 1.94
N PRO A 10 -14.78 10.79 2.35
CA PRO A 10 -13.55 10.74 3.13
C PRO A 10 -13.82 10.57 4.64
N ASN A 11 -15.06 10.70 5.11
CA ASN A 11 -15.41 10.58 6.51
C ASN A 11 -15.60 9.11 6.93
N LEU A 12 -14.49 8.46 7.27
CA LEU A 12 -14.47 7.08 7.72
C LEU A 12 -14.65 6.93 9.25
N SER A 13 -15.18 7.93 9.95
CA SER A 13 -15.32 7.92 11.42
C SER A 13 -16.12 6.75 11.96
N ARG A 14 -17.26 6.41 11.32
CA ARG A 14 -18.04 5.22 11.72
C ARG A 14 -17.26 3.94 11.49
N TYR A 15 -16.52 3.82 10.40
CA TYR A 15 -15.70 2.64 10.13
C TYR A 15 -14.59 2.48 11.17
N GLN A 16 -13.88 3.57 11.47
CA GLN A 16 -12.83 3.61 12.49
C GLN A 16 -13.39 3.31 13.89
N SER A 17 -14.55 3.87 14.27
CA SER A 17 -15.14 3.67 15.60
C SER A 17 -15.57 2.23 15.88
N HIS A 18 -15.80 1.44 14.83
CA HIS A 18 -16.11 0.01 14.93
C HIS A 18 -14.85 -0.87 14.77
N GLY A 19 -13.65 -0.28 14.85
CA GLY A 19 -12.38 -1.00 14.80
C GLY A 19 -11.92 -1.38 13.38
N GLY A 20 -12.55 -0.86 12.33
CA GLY A 20 -12.23 -1.16 10.94
C GLY A 20 -10.77 -0.86 10.59
N LYS A 21 -10.14 -1.74 9.81
CA LYS A 21 -8.76 -1.61 9.29
C LYS A 21 -8.75 -1.72 7.77
N ASN A 22 -8.19 -0.73 7.10
CA ASN A 22 -8.09 -0.65 5.65
C ASN A 22 -6.63 -0.72 5.19
N VAL A 23 -6.33 -1.71 4.34
CA VAL A 23 -5.10 -1.80 3.57
C VAL A 23 -5.47 -1.61 2.11
N MET A 24 -5.12 -0.46 1.55
CA MET A 24 -5.30 -0.13 0.13
C MET A 24 -3.96 -0.23 -0.58
N TYR A 25 -3.97 -0.69 -1.83
CA TYR A 25 -2.79 -0.64 -2.69
C TYR A 25 -3.18 -0.18 -4.10
N PHE A 26 -2.21 0.37 -4.81
CA PHE A 26 -2.39 0.79 -6.21
C PHE A 26 -1.08 0.68 -6.99
N GLY A 27 -1.17 0.27 -8.25
CA GLY A 27 -0.01 0.20 -9.13
C GLY A 27 0.30 1.57 -9.75
N TRP A 28 1.54 2.06 -9.62
CA TRP A 28 1.94 3.34 -10.22
C TRP A 28 1.93 3.35 -11.75
N ALA A 29 1.96 2.17 -12.38
CA ALA A 29 1.94 2.01 -13.84
C ALA A 29 0.61 1.41 -14.32
N ASP A 30 -0.45 1.53 -13.54
CA ASP A 30 -1.81 1.21 -13.98
C ASP A 30 -2.18 2.08 -15.19
N ALA A 31 -2.56 1.42 -16.30
CA ALA A 31 -2.97 2.07 -17.54
C ALA A 31 -4.49 2.20 -17.68
N GLY A 32 -5.26 1.45 -16.88
CA GLY A 32 -6.72 1.48 -16.86
C GLY A 32 -7.28 2.52 -15.91
N LEU A 33 -6.58 2.80 -14.80
CA LEU A 33 -6.96 3.78 -13.80
C LEU A 33 -5.81 4.73 -13.48
N ASN A 34 -6.13 6.00 -13.23
CA ASN A 34 -5.13 6.99 -12.82
C ASN A 34 -4.69 6.69 -11.38
N PRO A 35 -3.42 6.29 -11.11
CA PRO A 35 -2.98 5.94 -9.77
C PRO A 35 -3.04 7.08 -8.76
N ARG A 36 -3.06 8.34 -9.24
CA ARG A 36 -3.27 9.49 -8.35
C ARG A 36 -4.61 9.45 -7.63
N MET A 37 -5.64 8.80 -8.18
CA MET A 37 -6.94 8.70 -7.51
C MET A 37 -6.84 8.01 -6.14
N GLY A 38 -5.96 7.00 -6.00
CA GLY A 38 -5.75 6.31 -4.74
C GLY A 38 -5.03 7.18 -3.72
N VAL A 39 -4.05 7.96 -4.18
CA VAL A 39 -3.33 8.94 -3.36
C VAL A 39 -4.26 10.06 -2.91
N GLU A 40 -4.99 10.68 -3.85
CA GLU A 40 -5.92 11.77 -3.61
C GLU A 40 -7.01 11.36 -2.62
N TYR A 41 -7.59 10.16 -2.75
CA TYR A 41 -8.56 9.67 -1.78
C TYR A 41 -7.96 9.47 -0.38
N TYR A 42 -6.78 8.86 -0.30
CA TYR A 42 -6.09 8.67 0.97
C TYR A 42 -5.78 10.01 1.66
N GLU A 43 -5.32 11.01 0.90
CA GLU A 43 -5.03 12.35 1.41
C GLU A 43 -6.30 13.08 1.88
N GLN A 44 -7.40 12.99 1.13
CA GLN A 44 -8.70 13.54 1.55
C GLN A 44 -9.20 12.90 2.85
N VAL A 45 -9.06 11.58 3.00
CA VAL A 45 -9.38 10.89 4.25
C VAL A 45 -8.45 11.36 5.37
N ALA A 46 -7.14 11.46 5.12
CA ALA A 46 -6.17 11.91 6.11
C ALA A 46 -6.44 13.34 6.60
N GLU A 47 -6.82 14.24 5.70
CA GLU A 47 -7.27 15.60 6.01
C GLU A 47 -8.54 15.59 6.85
N ARG A 48 -9.53 14.76 6.47
CA ARG A 48 -10.84 14.69 7.15
C ARG A 48 -10.80 14.03 8.53
N MET A 49 -9.96 13.01 8.69
CA MET A 49 -9.86 12.13 9.87
C MET A 49 -8.71 12.52 10.80
N GLY A 50 -7.76 13.32 10.31
CA GLY A 50 -6.67 13.89 11.08
C GLY A 50 -5.47 12.95 11.28
N PRO A 51 -4.55 13.29 12.20
CA PRO A 51 -3.26 12.61 12.36
C PRO A 51 -3.34 11.12 12.68
N SER A 52 -4.49 10.67 13.20
CA SER A 52 -4.71 9.27 13.58
C SER A 52 -5.02 8.34 12.40
N THR A 53 -5.13 8.85 11.18
CA THR A 53 -5.52 8.06 9.98
C THR A 53 -4.67 6.79 9.79
N ASN A 54 -3.36 6.90 10.00
CA ASN A 54 -2.42 5.78 9.94
C ASN A 54 -2.70 4.62 10.93
N SER A 55 -3.54 4.84 11.95
CA SER A 55 -3.94 3.81 12.93
C SER A 55 -5.03 2.87 12.41
N PHE A 56 -5.68 3.20 11.29
CA PHE A 56 -6.76 2.40 10.72
C PHE A 56 -6.74 2.32 9.19
N PHE A 57 -6.04 3.20 8.48
CA PHE A 57 -5.96 3.19 7.02
C PHE A 57 -4.50 3.31 6.58
N ARG A 58 -4.01 2.36 5.78
CA ARG A 58 -2.70 2.39 5.12
C ARG A 58 -2.85 2.24 3.61
N LEU A 59 -2.20 3.13 2.86
CA LEU A 59 -2.04 3.03 1.41
C LEU A 59 -0.63 2.52 1.07
N PHE A 60 -0.52 1.52 0.20
CA PHE A 60 0.74 0.98 -0.32
C PHE A 60 0.79 1.18 -1.83
N MET A 61 1.55 2.17 -2.29
CA MET A 61 1.75 2.40 -3.72
C MET A 61 2.85 1.48 -4.26
N VAL A 62 2.57 0.76 -5.33
CA VAL A 62 3.46 -0.28 -5.89
C VAL A 62 4.15 0.22 -7.16
N PRO A 63 5.46 0.54 -7.13
CA PRO A 63 6.17 1.03 -8.30
C PRO A 63 6.20 0.00 -9.43
N ARG A 64 5.89 0.45 -10.66
CA ARG A 64 5.94 -0.35 -11.91
C ARG A 64 5.00 -1.56 -11.96
N MET A 65 4.05 -1.66 -11.03
CA MET A 65 2.92 -2.58 -11.12
C MET A 65 1.84 -1.96 -12.01
N PHE A 66 1.22 -2.78 -12.87
CA PHE A 66 0.09 -2.37 -13.70
C PHE A 66 -1.22 -2.46 -12.91
N GLN A 67 -2.35 -2.62 -13.61
CA GLN A 67 -3.66 -2.75 -13.00
C GLN A 67 -3.76 -4.06 -12.20
N CYS A 68 -3.95 -3.93 -10.89
CA CYS A 68 -4.07 -5.01 -9.89
C CYS A 68 -2.84 -5.92 -9.70
N ASP A 69 -2.15 -6.31 -10.77
CA ASP A 69 -0.97 -7.20 -10.79
C ASP A 69 -0.11 -6.90 -12.05
N GLY A 70 0.93 -7.69 -12.28
CA GLY A 70 1.78 -7.65 -13.46
C GLY A 70 2.70 -6.43 -13.52
N GLY A 71 3.18 -6.15 -14.72
CA GLY A 71 4.20 -5.16 -14.95
C GLY A 71 5.61 -5.68 -14.64
N VAL A 72 6.53 -4.75 -14.39
CA VAL A 72 7.97 -5.03 -14.22
C VAL A 72 8.45 -4.67 -12.81
N GLY A 73 7.52 -4.39 -11.91
CA GLY A 73 7.71 -4.15 -10.49
C GLY A 73 7.60 -5.43 -9.66
N VAL A 74 7.50 -5.24 -8.34
CA VAL A 74 7.30 -6.31 -7.35
C VAL A 74 5.80 -6.53 -7.09
N SER A 75 5.06 -6.99 -8.10
CA SER A 75 3.59 -7.06 -8.08
C SER A 75 3.00 -8.23 -7.30
N THR A 76 3.81 -9.22 -6.92
CA THR A 76 3.33 -10.38 -6.16
C THR A 76 3.55 -10.16 -4.67
N PHE A 77 2.48 -10.06 -3.87
CA PHE A 77 2.53 -9.86 -2.43
C PHE A 77 1.27 -10.38 -1.72
N ASP A 78 1.39 -10.60 -0.42
CA ASP A 78 0.26 -10.93 0.46
C ASP A 78 -0.13 -9.70 1.29
N ALA A 79 -1.26 -9.09 0.93
CA ALA A 79 -1.86 -8.00 1.70
C ALA A 79 -2.89 -8.49 2.74
N MET A 80 -3.33 -9.75 2.67
CA MET A 80 -4.37 -10.31 3.53
C MET A 80 -3.82 -10.69 4.90
N THR A 81 -2.70 -11.42 4.96
CA THR A 81 -2.07 -11.78 6.24
C THR A 81 -1.76 -10.55 7.13
N PRO A 82 -1.14 -9.46 6.63
CA PRO A 82 -0.95 -8.27 7.45
C PRO A 82 -2.27 -7.62 7.89
N LEU A 83 -3.30 -7.61 7.04
CA LEU A 83 -4.63 -7.09 7.41
C LEU A 83 -5.26 -7.91 8.54
N VAL A 84 -5.24 -9.24 8.45
CA VAL A 84 -5.75 -10.15 9.50
C VAL A 84 -5.00 -9.91 10.80
N ARG A 85 -3.67 -9.85 10.78
CA ARG A 85 -2.87 -9.53 11.99
C ARG A 85 -3.18 -8.15 12.56
N TRP A 86 -3.51 -7.18 11.72
CA TRP A 86 -3.88 -5.85 12.18
C TRP A 86 -5.25 -5.85 12.87
N VAL A 87 -6.23 -6.53 12.28
CA VAL A 87 -7.59 -6.65 12.83
C VAL A 87 -7.58 -7.44 14.14
N GLU A 88 -6.95 -8.62 14.15
CA GLU A 88 -7.05 -9.56 15.27
C GLU A 88 -6.03 -9.31 16.39
N LYS A 89 -4.85 -8.78 16.05
CA LYS A 89 -3.71 -8.67 16.99
C LYS A 89 -3.20 -7.25 17.15
N GLY A 90 -3.82 -6.27 16.49
CA GLY A 90 -3.39 -4.87 16.55
C GLY A 90 -2.02 -4.61 15.90
N VAL A 91 -1.47 -5.56 15.14
CA VAL A 91 -0.14 -5.41 14.52
C VAL A 91 -0.28 -4.61 13.22
N VAL A 92 0.11 -3.34 13.28
CA VAL A 92 0.05 -2.43 12.13
C VAL A 92 1.06 -2.87 11.06
N PRO A 93 0.67 -2.93 9.77
CA PRO A 93 1.61 -3.24 8.70
C PRO A 93 2.54 -2.06 8.43
N GLU A 94 3.79 -2.16 8.89
CA GLU A 94 4.85 -1.18 8.62
C GLU A 94 5.46 -1.33 7.22
N ARG A 95 5.32 -2.52 6.62
CA ARG A 95 5.71 -2.84 5.25
C ARG A 95 5.04 -4.13 4.79
N ILE A 96 4.88 -4.29 3.49
CA ILE A 96 4.47 -5.55 2.85
C ILE A 96 5.59 -5.95 1.89
N ILE A 97 6.05 -7.20 1.92
CA ILE A 97 7.12 -7.62 1.01
C ILE A 97 6.52 -8.00 -0.34
N GLY A 98 6.91 -7.25 -1.38
CA GLY A 98 6.60 -7.56 -2.76
C GLY A 98 7.71 -8.35 -3.43
N SER A 99 7.33 -9.22 -4.35
CA SER A 99 8.21 -10.03 -5.18
C SER A 99 7.95 -9.77 -6.67
N ARG A 100 9.02 -9.78 -7.46
CA ARG A 100 8.96 -9.88 -8.92
C ARG A 100 9.29 -11.30 -9.31
N ILE A 101 8.35 -11.96 -9.97
CA ILE A 101 8.48 -13.33 -10.43
C ILE A 101 8.69 -13.33 -11.94
N VAL A 102 9.71 -14.03 -12.42
CA VAL A 102 9.97 -14.28 -13.85
C VAL A 102 10.21 -15.78 -14.01
N GLU A 103 9.48 -16.42 -14.92
CA GLU A 103 9.57 -17.87 -15.17
C GLU A 103 9.44 -18.71 -13.88
N GLY A 104 8.52 -18.33 -13.00
CA GLY A 104 8.27 -19.01 -11.72
C GLY A 104 9.33 -18.79 -10.63
N LYS A 105 10.37 -17.97 -10.89
CA LYS A 105 11.43 -17.65 -9.92
C LYS A 105 11.32 -16.21 -9.44
N THR A 106 11.43 -16.02 -8.13
CA THR A 106 11.57 -14.68 -7.55
C THR A 106 12.95 -14.12 -7.90
N ILE A 107 12.98 -13.07 -8.72
CA ILE A 107 14.22 -12.41 -9.16
C ILE A 107 14.53 -11.14 -8.39
N ARG A 108 13.55 -10.57 -7.68
CA ARG A 108 13.69 -9.36 -6.88
C ARG A 108 12.61 -9.29 -5.81
N THR A 109 12.97 -8.80 -4.64
CA THR A 109 12.03 -8.42 -3.58
C THR A 109 12.25 -6.97 -3.16
N ARG A 110 11.19 -6.29 -2.72
CA ARG A 110 11.25 -4.95 -2.12
C ARG A 110 10.16 -4.79 -1.05
N PRO A 111 10.42 -4.02 0.02
CA PRO A 111 9.34 -3.60 0.91
C PRO A 111 8.47 -2.57 0.19
N LEU A 112 7.17 -2.85 0.13
CA LEU A 112 6.12 -1.86 -0.11
C LEU A 112 5.96 -1.06 1.17
N CYS A 113 6.10 0.26 1.05
CA CYS A 113 6.08 1.18 2.18
C CYS A 113 4.73 1.87 2.29
N PRO A 114 4.25 2.16 3.52
CA PRO A 114 3.03 2.91 3.70
C PRO A 114 3.25 4.36 3.23
N TYR A 115 2.39 4.83 2.34
CA TYR A 115 2.41 6.20 1.83
C TYR A 115 2.44 7.22 2.98
N PRO A 116 3.24 8.29 2.90
CA PRO A 116 4.10 8.72 1.77
C PRO A 116 5.53 8.13 1.77
N GLN A 117 5.83 7.15 2.62
CA GLN A 117 7.16 6.56 2.67
C GLN A 117 7.51 5.80 1.39
N VAL A 118 8.80 5.74 1.08
CA VAL A 118 9.38 5.03 -0.05
C VAL A 118 10.48 4.08 0.41
N ALA A 119 10.70 3.01 -0.36
CA ALA A 119 11.78 2.07 -0.10
C ALA A 119 13.14 2.71 -0.46
N ARG A 120 14.01 2.86 0.54
CA ARG A 120 15.37 3.39 0.38
C ARG A 120 16.38 2.28 0.63
N TYR A 121 17.32 2.11 -0.31
CA TYR A 121 18.42 1.16 -0.18
C TYR A 121 19.33 1.57 0.98
N THR A 122 19.81 0.61 1.76
CA THR A 122 20.66 0.85 2.93
C THR A 122 22.11 1.18 2.56
N GLY A 123 22.50 1.01 1.29
CA GLY A 123 23.85 1.27 0.77
C GLY A 123 24.74 0.04 0.69
N THR A 124 24.32 -1.09 1.29
CA THR A 124 25.08 -2.33 1.34
C THR A 124 24.18 -3.55 1.09
N GLY A 125 24.76 -4.61 0.51
CA GLY A 125 24.05 -5.85 0.20
C GLY A 125 23.51 -5.93 -1.24
N SER A 126 22.59 -6.87 -1.47
CA SER A 126 21.96 -7.03 -2.79
C SER A 126 20.84 -6.02 -3.01
N ILE A 127 20.81 -5.40 -4.19
CA ILE A 127 19.67 -4.54 -4.60
C ILE A 127 18.42 -5.33 -4.96
N ASP A 128 18.53 -6.65 -5.07
CA ASP A 128 17.42 -7.56 -5.37
C ASP A 128 16.78 -8.16 -4.12
N ASP A 129 17.32 -7.88 -2.92
CA ASP A 129 16.81 -8.37 -1.64
C ASP A 129 16.20 -7.23 -0.81
N ALA A 130 14.94 -7.41 -0.40
CA ALA A 130 14.19 -6.49 0.44
C ALA A 130 14.83 -6.24 1.81
N ALA A 131 15.69 -7.15 2.32
CA ALA A 131 16.41 -6.97 3.58
C ALA A 131 17.34 -5.75 3.58
N HIS A 132 17.79 -5.31 2.40
CA HIS A 132 18.67 -4.15 2.23
C HIS A 132 17.90 -2.87 1.90
N PHE A 133 16.59 -2.82 2.19
CA PHE A 133 15.75 -1.66 2.00
C PHE A 133 14.97 -1.35 3.27
N ILE A 134 14.81 -0.06 3.53
CA ILE A 134 14.03 0.46 4.65
C ILE A 134 13.03 1.51 4.15
N CYS A 135 11.86 1.55 4.76
CA CYS A 135 10.87 2.58 4.48
C CYS A 135 11.28 3.89 5.16
N ARG A 136 11.37 4.97 4.37
CA ARG A 136 11.69 6.31 4.84
C ARG A 136 10.84 7.33 4.11
N GLN A 137 10.73 8.53 4.69
CA GLN A 137 10.20 9.66 3.93
C GLN A 137 11.04 9.88 2.64
N PRO A 138 10.43 10.36 1.56
CA PRO A 138 11.13 10.67 0.31
C PRO A 138 12.35 11.57 0.52
#